data_AF-A0A9E8C7I9-F1
#
_entry.id   AF-A0A9E8C7I9-F1
#
_cell.length_a   1.000
_cell.length_b   1.000
_cell.length_c   1.000
_cell.angle_alpha   90.00
_cell.angle_beta   90.00
_cell.angle_gamma   90.00
#
_symmetry.space_group_name_H-M   'P 1'
#
loop_
_entity.id
_entity.type
_entity.pdbx_description
1 polymer ?
#
loop_
_entity_poly.entity_id
_entity_poly.type
_entity_poly.pdbx_seq_one_letter_code
_entity_poly.pdbx_strand_id
1 'polypeptide(L)' 'MGAHLVTERKGYEHHGIYVGGGQVIHCAGSSRRQRRGPVERISITSFACGLEVYIKLDFCPRVRRRGSRPPSRFASG' A
#
# COMPACT_ATOMS: atom_id res chain seq x y z
N MET A 1 -11.92 -2.14 10.33
CA MET A 1 -11.29 -1.07 9.51
C MET A 1 -9.83 -1.46 9.29
N GLY A 2 -9.22 -1.13 8.15
CA GLY A 2 -7.83 -1.47 7.81
C GLY A 2 -7.66 -2.57 6.75
N ALA A 3 -8.69 -2.91 5.98
CA ALA A 3 -8.59 -3.93 4.94
C ALA A 3 -7.75 -3.43 3.76
N HIS A 4 -6.84 -4.26 3.25
CA HIS A 4 -6.08 -3.98 2.04
C HIS A 4 -6.95 -4.23 0.81
N LEU A 5 -7.33 -3.16 0.13
CA LEU A 5 -8.08 -3.20 -1.11
C LEU A 5 -7.12 -3.17 -2.30
N VAL A 6 -7.45 -3.98 -3.30
CA VAL A 6 -6.74 -4.02 -4.57
C VAL A 6 -7.74 -3.95 -5.71
N THR A 7 -7.39 -3.21 -6.75
CA THR A 7 -8.09 -3.18 -8.03
C THR A 7 -7.09 -3.24 -9.17
N GLU A 8 -7.39 -4.02 -10.21
CA GLU A 8 -6.49 -4.17 -11.36
C GLU A 8 -6.65 -3.02 -12.32
N ARG A 9 -5.61 -2.20 -12.48
CA ARG A 9 -5.55 -1.17 -13.54
C ARG A 9 -4.71 -1.71 -14.69
N LYS A 10 -4.85 -1.11 -15.88
CA LYS A 10 -4.14 -1.54 -17.12
C LYS A 10 -2.64 -1.71 -16.87
N GLY A 11 -2.24 -2.96 -16.60
CA GLY A 11 -0.86 -3.36 -16.32
C GLY A 11 -0.31 -3.05 -14.92
N TYR A 12 -1.14 -2.82 -13.88
CA TYR A 12 -0.67 -2.76 -12.49
C TYR A 12 -1.79 -2.94 -11.45
N GLU A 13 -1.46 -3.49 -10.29
CA GLU A 13 -2.34 -3.49 -9.11
C GLU A 13 -2.36 -2.09 -8.47
N HIS A 14 -3.55 -1.52 -8.28
CA HIS A 14 -3.76 -0.29 -7.52
C HIS A 14 -4.22 -0.63 -6.10
N HIS A 15 -3.44 -0.20 -5.11
CA HIS A 15 -3.60 -0.60 -3.72
C HIS A 15 -4.15 0.53 -2.86
N GLY A 16 -5.00 0.20 -1.89
CA GLY A 16 -5.51 1.14 -0.90
C GLY A 16 -5.90 0.46 0.42
N ILE A 17 -6.13 1.23 1.47
CA ILE A 17 -6.57 0.76 2.78
C ILE A 17 -7.98 1.28 3.04
N TYR A 18 -8.95 0.39 3.26
CA TYR A 18 -10.30 0.76 3.64
C TYR A 18 -10.35 1.27 5.09
N VAL A 19 -10.78 2.51 5.28
CA VAL A 19 -10.83 3.18 6.60
C VAL A 19 -12.23 3.35 7.16
N GLY A 20 -13.25 2.75 6.53
CA GLY A 20 -14.65 2.88 6.94
C GLY A 20 -15.37 4.06 6.28
N GLY A 21 -16.70 4.08 6.39
CA GLY A 21 -17.53 5.15 5.82
C GLY A 21 -17.45 5.26 4.29
N GLY A 22 -17.19 4.16 3.59
CA GLY A 22 -17.03 4.17 2.13
C GLY A 22 -15.73 4.84 1.65
N GLN A 23 -14.75 5.05 2.55
CA GLN A 23 -13.50 5.75 2.24
C GLN A 23 -12.29 4.81 2.20
N VAL A 24 -11.38 5.12 1.28
CA VAL A 24 -10.13 4.40 1.04
C VAL A 24 -8.97 5.39 1.08
N ILE A 25 -7.89 5.03 1.76
CA ILE A 25 -6.62 5.76 1.71
C ILE A 25 -5.69 5.07 0.71
N HIS A 26 -5.11 5.80 -0.23
CA HIS A 26 -4.08 5.28 -1.12
C HIS A 26 -3.00 6.33 -1.42
N CYS A 27 -1.84 5.90 -1.91
CA CYS A 27 -0.84 6.83 -2.41
C CYS A 27 -1.14 7.16 -3.86
N ALA A 28 -1.35 8.44 -4.17
CA ALA A 28 -1.43 8.90 -5.53
C ALA A 28 -0.06 8.70 -6.22
N GLY A 29 -0.06 8.24 -7.47
CA GLY A 29 1.18 8.03 -8.23
C GLY A 29 1.06 6.90 -9.24
N SER A 30 1.46 7.17 -10.49
CA SER A 30 1.50 6.12 -11.50
C SER A 30 2.67 5.17 -11.19
N SER A 31 2.35 3.88 -11.14
CA SER A 31 3.25 2.77 -10.78
C SER A 31 4.54 2.65 -11.61
N ARG A 32 4.75 3.49 -12.63
CA ARG A 32 5.90 3.38 -13.55
C ARG A 32 6.77 4.64 -13.67
N ARG A 33 6.39 5.81 -13.16
CA ARG A 33 7.21 7.03 -13.25
C ARG A 33 7.19 7.85 -11.97
N GLN A 34 8.11 7.51 -11.08
CA GLN A 34 8.96 8.42 -10.30
C GLN A 34 8.35 9.75 -9.82
N ARG A 35 7.31 9.73 -8.96
CA ARG A 35 7.24 10.46 -7.68
C ARG A 35 6.18 9.75 -6.83
N ARG A 36 6.50 9.43 -5.57
CA ARG A 36 5.47 9.06 -4.60
C ARG A 36 4.57 10.28 -4.46
N GLY A 37 3.37 10.24 -5.02
CA GLY A 37 2.41 11.30 -4.82
C GLY A 37 1.87 11.29 -3.39
N PRO A 38 1.07 12.30 -3.04
CA PRO A 38 0.51 12.42 -1.70
C PRO A 38 -0.34 11.20 -1.34
N VAL A 39 -0.48 10.96 -0.03
CA VAL A 39 -1.48 10.05 0.49
C VAL A 39 -2.84 10.74 0.38
N GLU A 40 -3.76 10.14 -0.34
CA GLU A 40 -5.10 10.68 -0.59
C GLU A 40 -6.17 9.80 0.04
N ARG A 41 -7.27 10.43 0.45
CA ARG A 41 -8.49 9.76 0.92
C ARG A 41 -9.59 9.99 -0.10
N ILE A 42 -10.12 8.91 -0.65
CA ILE A 42 -11.13 8.95 -1.70
C ILE A 42 -12.27 7.98 -1.41
N SER A 43 -13.38 8.15 -2.11
CA SER A 43 -14.47 7.17 -2.04
C SER A 43 -14.04 5.82 -2.62
N ILE A 44 -14.66 4.74 -2.14
CA ILE A 44 -14.43 3.38 -2.68
C ILE A 44 -14.79 3.30 -4.17
N THR A 45 -15.81 4.04 -4.62
CA THR A 45 -16.21 4.13 -6.03
C THR A 45 -15.14 4.80 -6.88
N SER A 46 -14.55 5.90 -6.38
CA SER A 46 -13.43 6.58 -7.04
C SER A 46 -12.19 5.70 -7.08
N PHE A 47 -11.93 4.92 -6.02
CA PHE A 47 -10.82 3.97 -5.96
C PHE A 47 -10.98 2.87 -7.02
N ALA A 48 -12.18 2.27 -7.07
CA ALA A 48 -12.57 1.23 -8.02
C ALA A 48 -12.45 1.70 -9.48
N CYS A 49 -12.80 2.97 -9.76
CA CYS A 49 -12.74 3.52 -11.12
C CYS A 49 -13.51 2.66 -12.14
N GLY A 50 -14.64 2.07 -11.73
CA GLY A 50 -15.45 1.17 -12.55
C GLY A 50 -14.93 -0.25 -12.67
N LEU A 51 -13.86 -0.60 -11.94
CA LEU A 51 -13.25 -1.94 -11.93
C LEU A 51 -13.57 -2.66 -10.62
N GLU A 52 -13.45 -3.99 -10.62
CA GLU A 52 -13.68 -4.79 -9.42
C GLU A 52 -12.64 -4.47 -8.34
N VAL A 53 -13.07 -4.59 -7.07
CA VAL A 53 -12.24 -4.40 -5.89
C VAL A 53 -12.28 -5.66 -5.06
N TYR A 54 -11.12 -6.19 -4.71
CA TYR A 54 -10.97 -7.35 -3.85
C TYR A 54 -10.12 -7.04 -2.61
N ILE A 55 -10.34 -7.82 -1.55
CA ILE A 55 -9.57 -7.74 -0.32
C ILE A 55 -8.38 -8.69 -0.42
N LYS A 56 -7.17 -8.16 -0.31
CA LYS A 56 -5.95 -8.96 -0.23
C LYS A 56 -5.68 -9.30 1.24
N LEU A 57 -5.64 -10.60 1.55
CA LEU A 57 -5.26 -11.09 2.87
C LEU A 57 -3.74 -11.22 2.94
N ASP A 58 -3.06 -10.18 3.42
CA ASP A 58 -1.64 -10.28 3.73
C ASP A 58 -1.45 -10.98 5.07
N PHE A 59 -1.19 -12.29 5.04
CA PHE A 59 -0.75 -13.00 6.24
C PHE A 59 0.67 -12.52 6.59
N CYS A 60 0.79 -11.87 7.76
CA CYS A 60 2.00 -11.24 8.30
C CYS A 60 2.44 -9.93 7.59
N PRO A 61 1.96 -8.75 8.04
CA PRO A 61 2.61 -7.50 7.68
C PRO A 61 4.05 -7.50 8.20
N ARG A 62 5.03 -7.69 7.30
CA ARG A 62 6.46 -7.56 7.63
C ARG A 62 6.77 -6.09 7.90
N VAL A 63 6.57 -5.66 9.14
CA VAL A 63 7.06 -4.36 9.62
C VAL A 63 8.58 -4.45 9.74
N ARG A 64 9.30 -3.98 8.73
CA ARG A 64 10.72 -3.62 8.92
C ARG A 64 10.76 -2.38 9.80
N ARG A 65 11.09 -2.54 11.08
CA ARG A 65 11.45 -1.39 11.93
C ARG A 65 12.66 -0.70 11.30
N ARG A 66 12.50 0.57 10.89
CA ARG A 66 13.63 1.42 10.53
C ARG A 66 14.42 1.69 11.81
N GLY A 67 15.49 0.95 12.05
CA GLY A 67 16.38 1.23 13.19
C GLY A 67 17.17 0.08 13.83
N SER A 68 17.01 -1.19 13.45
CA SER A 68 17.92 -2.22 13.97
C SER A 68 19.17 -2.29 13.09
N ARG A 69 20.13 -1.39 13.34
CA ARG A 69 21.52 -1.60 12.91
C ARG A 69 21.95 -2.93 13.56
N PRO A 70 22.27 -3.99 12.80
CA PRO A 70 22.80 -5.20 13.42
C PRO A 70 24.07 -4.81 14.19
N PRO A 71 24.31 -5.35 15.41
CA PRO A 71 25.57 -5.08 16.09
C PRO A 71 26.70 -5.49 15.16
N SER A 72 27.62 -4.56 14.89
CA SER A 72 28.82 -4.82 14.13
C SER A 72 29.54 -6.00 14.78
N ARG A 73 29.60 -7.14 14.09
CA ARG A 73 30.56 -8.18 14.44
C ARG A 73 31.94 -7.52 14.39
N PHE A 74 32.61 -7.50 15.54
CA PHE A 74 34.04 -7.24 15.60
C PHE A 74 34.72 -8.23 14.64
N ALA A 75 35.46 -7.70 13.67
CA ALA A 75 36.44 -8.48 12.94
C ALA A 75 37.58 -8.79 13.92
N SER A 76 37.69 -10.05 14.33
CA SER A 76 38.92 -10.60 14.89
C SER A 76 39.91 -10.77 13.73
N GLY A 77 41.12 -10.21 13.90
CA GLY A 77 42.23 -10.35 12.97
C GLY A 77 42.93 -11.69 13.05
#